data_AF-A0A9X3YFH3-F1
#
_entry.id   AF-A0A9X3YFH3-F1
#
_cell.length_a   1.000
_cell.length_b   1.000
_cell.length_c   1.000
_cell.angle_alpha   90.00
_cell.angle_beta   90.00
_cell.angle_gamma   90.00
#
_symmetry.space_group_name_H-M   'P 1'
#
loop_
_entity.id
_entity.type
_entity.pdbx_description
1 polymer ?
#
loop_
_entity_poly.entity_id
_entity_poly.type
_entity_poly.pdbx_seq_one_letter_code
_entity_poly.pdbx_strand_id
1 'polypeptide(L)'
;MTRAFNFSAGPATLPESVLRQAQEEMLEWNGAGASIVEMSHRGPEFMAVAAQAEADLRRLIGIPDDYAVLFLAGGATTQQALLALNFAQPGQTVDYVLTGHWGKTAIKQVSPYVTVNVAASSEANGFHDIPARASWQLSDDAAYVHITAN
;
A
#
# COMPACT_ATOMS: atom_id res chain seq x y z
N MET A 1 2.66 -33.99 9.71
CA MET A 1 2.65 -33.67 8.25
C MET A 1 3.62 -32.53 8.01
N THR A 2 4.42 -32.59 6.95
CA THR A 2 5.30 -31.48 6.53
C THR A 2 4.47 -30.36 5.89
N ARG A 3 4.75 -29.11 6.26
CA ARG A 3 4.10 -27.92 5.69
C ARG A 3 4.42 -27.81 4.19
N ALA A 4 3.42 -27.50 3.36
CA ALA A 4 3.60 -27.34 1.92
C ALA A 4 4.32 -26.03 1.57
N PHE A 5 5.09 -26.03 0.47
CA PHE A 5 5.64 -24.81 -0.11
C PHE A 5 4.51 -24.02 -0.79
N ASN A 6 4.28 -22.79 -0.34
CA ASN A 6 3.26 -21.91 -0.89
C ASN A 6 3.91 -20.81 -1.74
N PHE A 7 3.68 -20.88 -3.05
CA PHE A 7 4.16 -19.90 -4.05
C PHE A 7 3.07 -18.91 -4.50
N SER A 8 2.01 -18.73 -3.70
CA SER A 8 0.94 -17.77 -4.00
C SER A 8 1.48 -16.34 -4.12
N ALA A 9 1.01 -15.62 -5.14
CA ALA A 9 1.35 -14.20 -5.37
C ALA A 9 0.61 -13.23 -4.43
N GLY A 10 -0.47 -13.68 -3.77
CA GLY A 10 -1.29 -12.85 -2.90
C GLY A 10 -2.68 -13.46 -2.62
N PRO A 11 -3.08 -13.67 -1.35
CA PRO A 11 -2.28 -13.55 -0.13
C PRO A 11 -1.03 -14.47 -0.16
N ALA A 12 0.08 -14.00 0.40
CA ALA A 12 1.38 -14.67 0.35
C ALA A 12 1.61 -15.60 1.55
N THR A 13 2.70 -16.37 1.52
CA THR A 13 3.13 -17.17 2.67
C THR A 13 3.49 -16.28 3.86
N LEU A 14 2.97 -16.60 5.05
CA LEU A 14 3.34 -15.93 6.30
C LEU A 14 4.41 -16.74 7.06
N PRO A 15 5.32 -16.07 7.79
CA PRO A 15 6.23 -16.75 8.71
C PRO A 15 5.47 -17.61 9.72
N GLU A 16 5.94 -18.84 9.94
CA GLU A 16 5.26 -19.78 10.85
C GLU A 16 5.22 -19.26 12.29
N SER A 17 6.28 -18.58 12.74
CA SER A 17 6.33 -17.98 14.07
C SER A 17 5.18 -16.99 14.32
N VAL A 18 4.84 -16.17 13.33
CA VAL A 18 3.73 -15.20 13.41
C VAL A 18 2.39 -15.93 13.58
N LEU A 19 2.17 -17.00 12.82
CA LEU A 19 0.93 -17.78 12.91
C LEU A 19 0.81 -18.50 14.26
N ARG A 20 1.93 -19.01 14.79
CA ARG A 20 1.96 -19.66 16.11
C ARG A 20 1.64 -18.67 17.22
N GLN A 21 2.29 -17.51 17.22
CA GLN A 21 2.03 -16.48 18.22
C GLN A 21 0.56 -16.01 18.17
N ALA A 22 0.04 -15.71 16.97
CA ALA A 22 -1.35 -15.29 16.82
C ALA A 22 -2.35 -16.37 17.28
N GLN A 23 -2.03 -17.65 17.09
CA GLN A 23 -2.83 -18.76 17.60
C GLN A 23 -2.77 -18.84 19.14
N GLU A 24 -1.58 -18.74 19.71
CA GLU A 24 -1.33 -18.84 21.16
C GLU A 24 -2.03 -17.72 21.93
N GLU A 25 -2.03 -16.49 21.39
CA GLU A 25 -2.59 -15.29 22.02
C GLU A 25 -4.05 -15.01 21.60
N MET A 26 -4.66 -15.85 20.76
CA MET A 26 -5.95 -15.52 20.14
C MET A 26 -7.08 -15.27 21.15
N LEU A 27 -7.13 -16.04 22.23
CA LEU A 27 -8.17 -15.95 23.26
C LEU A 27 -7.75 -15.09 24.46
N GLU A 28 -6.46 -14.80 24.58
CA GLU A 28 -5.89 -14.06 25.69
C GLU A 28 -4.66 -13.31 25.16
N TRP A 29 -4.83 -12.02 24.87
CA TRP A 29 -3.74 -11.18 24.41
C TRP A 29 -3.01 -10.58 25.61
N ASN A 30 -1.75 -10.98 25.78
CA ASN A 30 -0.78 -10.30 26.65
C ASN A 30 -1.30 -10.01 28.09
N GLY A 31 -2.06 -10.93 28.69
CA GLY A 31 -2.59 -10.78 30.05
C GLY A 31 -3.76 -9.81 30.20
N ALA A 32 -4.36 -9.32 29.11
CA ALA A 32 -5.53 -8.44 29.12
C ALA A 32 -6.84 -9.14 29.53
N GLY A 33 -6.85 -10.48 29.59
CA GLY A 33 -8.01 -11.30 29.85
C GLY A 33 -9.03 -11.31 28.70
N ALA A 34 -8.62 -10.92 27.49
CA ALA A 34 -9.49 -10.79 26.32
C ALA A 34 -8.75 -11.08 25.01
N SER A 35 -9.51 -11.47 23.98
CA SER A 35 -9.00 -11.58 22.61
C SER A 35 -8.69 -10.21 22.01
N ILE A 36 -7.65 -10.09 21.20
CA ILE A 36 -7.38 -8.88 20.40
C ILE A 36 -8.56 -8.49 19.49
N VAL A 37 -9.39 -9.46 19.09
CA VAL A 37 -10.58 -9.21 18.23
C VAL A 37 -11.73 -8.57 19.00
N GLU A 38 -11.73 -8.66 20.34
CA GLU A 38 -12.75 -8.10 21.22
C GLU A 38 -12.34 -6.74 21.82
N MET A 39 -11.09 -6.34 21.61
CA MET A 39 -10.54 -5.12 22.19
C MET A 39 -11.15 -3.85 21.57
N SER A 40 -11.43 -2.88 22.44
CA SER A 40 -11.75 -1.54 21.99
C SER A 40 -10.54 -0.92 21.30
N HIS A 41 -10.70 -0.42 20.08
CA HIS A 41 -9.67 0.33 19.35
C HIS A 41 -9.22 1.63 20.05
N ARG A 42 -9.93 2.05 21.09
CA ARG A 42 -9.59 3.22 21.93
C ARG A 42 -9.03 2.82 23.30
N GLY A 43 -9.04 1.53 23.63
CA GLY A 43 -8.49 1.01 24.87
C GLY A 43 -6.97 1.08 24.88
N PRO A 44 -6.33 1.21 26.06
CA PRO A 44 -4.88 1.32 26.18
C PRO A 44 -4.15 0.12 25.57
N GLU A 45 -4.73 -1.07 25.63
CA GLU A 45 -4.19 -2.32 25.08
C GLU A 45 -4.03 -2.22 23.56
N PHE A 46 -5.11 -1.90 22.83
CA PHE A 46 -5.04 -1.78 21.37
C PHE A 46 -4.26 -0.54 20.92
N MET A 47 -4.34 0.57 21.65
CA MET A 47 -3.55 1.77 21.36
C MET A 47 -2.04 1.47 21.43
N ALA A 48 -1.60 0.62 22.36
CA ALA A 48 -0.22 0.16 22.42
C ALA A 48 0.16 -0.69 21.19
N VAL A 49 -0.72 -1.58 20.73
CA VAL A 49 -0.52 -2.35 19.48
C VAL A 49 -0.37 -1.42 18.28
N ALA A 50 -1.26 -0.44 18.14
CA ALA A 50 -1.24 0.51 17.02
C ALA A 50 0.04 1.37 17.02
N ALA A 51 0.42 1.90 18.18
CA ALA A 51 1.65 2.69 18.33
C ALA A 51 2.90 1.86 18.03
N GLN A 52 2.95 0.61 18.50
CA GLN A 52 4.06 -0.30 18.24
C GLN A 52 4.15 -0.66 16.75
N ALA A 53 3.02 -0.94 16.09
CA ALA A 53 2.98 -1.22 14.65
C ALA A 53 3.49 -0.04 13.81
N GLU A 54 3.11 1.20 14.14
CA GLU A 54 3.65 2.39 13.48
C GLU A 54 5.16 2.52 13.72
N ALA A 55 5.62 2.42 14.98
CA ALA A 55 7.02 2.57 15.34
C ALA A 55 7.90 1.49 14.66
N ASP A 56 7.42 0.25 14.59
CA ASP A 56 8.12 -0.85 13.93
C ASP A 56 8.24 -0.61 12.43
N LEU A 57 7.17 -0.16 11.76
CA LEU A 57 7.21 0.18 10.35
C LEU A 57 8.17 1.35 10.08
N ARG A 58 8.10 2.42 10.88
CA ARG A 58 9.02 3.56 10.78
C ARG A 58 10.47 3.13 10.89
N ARG A 59 10.79 2.28 11.87
CA ARG A 59 12.13 1.73 12.08
C ARG A 59 12.57 0.81 10.94
N LEU A 60 11.68 -0.05 10.46
CA LEU A 60 12.00 -1.07 9.45
C LEU A 60 12.45 -0.46 8.12
N ILE A 61 11.76 0.59 7.66
CA ILE A 61 12.04 1.20 6.35
C ILE A 61 12.60 2.63 6.43
N GLY A 62 12.91 3.11 7.64
CA GLY A 62 13.54 4.42 7.86
C GLY A 62 12.62 5.60 7.53
N ILE A 63 11.35 5.54 7.92
CA ILE A 63 10.39 6.63 7.68
C ILE A 63 10.73 7.82 8.60
N PRO A 64 10.98 9.02 8.05
CA PRO A 64 11.28 10.21 8.85
C PRO A 64 10.02 10.80 9.53
N ASP A 65 10.24 11.69 10.49
CA ASP A 65 9.18 12.27 11.32
C ASP A 65 8.25 13.23 10.57
N ASP A 66 8.69 13.74 9.41
CA ASP A 66 7.91 14.61 8.51
C ASP A 66 6.97 13.84 7.57
N TYR A 67 6.91 12.50 7.69
CA TYR A 67 5.95 11.65 6.98
C TYR A 67 4.94 11.03 7.95
N ALA A 68 3.66 11.05 7.54
CA ALA A 68 2.58 10.36 8.24
C ALA A 68 2.53 8.87 7.86
N VAL A 69 2.16 8.01 8.81
CA VAL A 69 1.88 6.58 8.58
C VAL A 69 0.39 6.32 8.82
N LEU A 70 -0.28 5.68 7.87
CA LEU A 70 -1.71 5.37 7.96
C LEU A 70 -1.97 3.88 7.74
N PHE A 71 -2.75 3.27 8.63
CA PHE A 71 -3.27 1.91 8.49
C PHE A 71 -4.73 1.99 8.04
N LEU A 72 -5.00 1.69 6.76
CA LEU A 72 -6.29 1.92 6.12
C LEU A 72 -6.93 0.63 5.59
N ALA A 73 -8.26 0.57 5.64
CA ALA A 73 -9.06 -0.47 5.00
C ALA A 73 -9.23 -0.20 3.49
N GLY A 74 -9.76 -1.19 2.75
CA GLY A 74 -10.12 -1.06 1.32
C GLY A 74 -9.03 -1.50 0.33
N GLY A 75 -7.82 -1.77 0.81
CA GLY A 75 -6.72 -2.24 -0.04
C GLY A 75 -6.24 -1.22 -1.07
N ALA A 76 -5.27 -1.60 -1.91
CA ALA A 76 -4.60 -0.68 -2.83
C ALA A 76 -5.56 -0.02 -3.85
N THR A 77 -6.58 -0.75 -4.33
CA THR A 77 -7.54 -0.24 -5.32
C THR A 77 -8.34 0.96 -4.80
N THR A 78 -8.77 0.93 -3.53
CA THR A 78 -9.41 2.10 -2.92
C THR A 78 -8.45 3.27 -2.83
N GLN A 79 -7.20 3.02 -2.42
CA GLN A 79 -6.21 4.08 -2.28
C GLN A 79 -5.89 4.75 -3.62
N GLN A 80 -5.87 4.01 -4.74
CA GLN A 80 -5.67 4.58 -6.08
C GLN A 80 -6.65 5.72 -6.37
N ALA A 81 -7.94 5.53 -6.09
CA ALA A 81 -8.94 6.60 -6.25
C ALA A 81 -8.76 7.73 -5.22
N LEU A 82 -8.47 7.39 -3.96
CA LEU A 82 -8.30 8.38 -2.88
C LEU A 82 -7.09 9.29 -3.09
N LEU A 83 -6.03 8.84 -3.77
CA LEU A 83 -4.89 9.69 -4.13
C LEU A 83 -5.37 10.91 -4.95
N ALA A 84 -6.11 10.67 -6.04
CA ALA A 84 -6.64 11.75 -6.87
C ALA A 84 -7.57 12.69 -6.09
N LEU A 85 -8.46 12.13 -5.26
CA LEU A 85 -9.44 12.90 -4.49
C LEU A 85 -8.84 13.78 -3.38
N ASN A 86 -7.62 13.48 -2.92
CA ASN A 86 -6.97 14.23 -1.85
C ASN A 86 -5.82 15.12 -2.35
N PHE A 87 -5.13 14.71 -3.42
CA PHE A 87 -3.91 15.38 -3.87
C PHE A 87 -4.07 16.20 -5.15
N ALA A 88 -5.19 16.07 -5.86
CA ALA A 88 -5.45 16.82 -7.09
C ALA A 88 -6.75 17.62 -7.01
N GLN A 89 -6.77 18.77 -7.69
CA GLN A 89 -8.03 19.48 -7.94
C GLN A 89 -8.88 18.70 -8.96
N PRO A 90 -10.21 18.85 -8.97
CA PRO A 90 -11.07 18.21 -9.96
C PRO A 90 -10.60 18.52 -11.40
N GLY A 91 -10.30 17.49 -12.17
CA GLY A 91 -9.82 17.60 -13.55
C GLY A 91 -8.33 17.98 -13.72
N GLN A 92 -7.59 18.26 -12.64
CA GLN A 92 -6.15 18.58 -12.71
C GLN A 92 -5.36 17.41 -13.31
N THR A 93 -4.25 17.74 -13.97
CA THR A 93 -3.35 16.73 -14.54
C THR A 93 -2.64 15.93 -13.46
N VAL A 94 -2.54 14.62 -13.66
CA VAL A 94 -1.71 13.70 -12.88
C VAL A 94 -0.85 12.85 -13.83
N ASP A 95 0.41 12.66 -13.48
CA ASP A 95 1.33 11.91 -14.33
C ASP A 95 1.43 10.45 -13.87
N TYR A 96 1.41 9.52 -14.83
CA TYR A 96 1.55 8.09 -14.58
C TYR A 96 2.68 7.51 -15.42
N VAL A 97 3.51 6.68 -14.78
CA VAL A 97 4.49 5.82 -15.44
C VAL A 97 3.93 4.40 -15.50
N LEU A 98 3.53 3.97 -16.69
CA LEU A 98 2.80 2.73 -16.92
C LEU A 98 3.75 1.55 -17.15
N THR A 99 3.99 0.77 -16.10
CA THR A 99 4.97 -0.33 -16.07
C THR A 99 4.34 -1.69 -15.82
N GLY A 100 3.02 -1.84 -15.93
CA GLY A 100 2.36 -3.14 -15.84
C GLY A 100 0.89 -3.10 -15.47
N HIS A 101 0.35 -4.28 -15.15
CA HIS A 101 -1.07 -4.50 -14.94
C HIS A 101 -1.65 -3.61 -13.84
N TRP A 102 -0.97 -3.50 -12.69
CA TRP A 102 -1.45 -2.69 -11.57
C TRP A 102 -1.44 -1.19 -11.86
N GLY A 103 -0.55 -0.73 -12.76
CA GLY A 103 -0.57 0.64 -13.27
C GLY A 103 -1.82 0.95 -14.09
N LYS A 104 -2.28 0.00 -14.93
CA LYS A 104 -3.54 0.14 -15.67
C LYS A 104 -4.74 0.25 -14.73
N THR A 105 -4.76 -0.55 -13.67
CA THR A 105 -5.82 -0.49 -12.65
C THR A 105 -5.83 0.88 -11.96
N ALA A 106 -4.66 1.39 -11.58
CA ALA A 106 -4.54 2.71 -10.96
C ALA A 106 -5.04 3.83 -11.87
N ILE A 107 -4.63 3.85 -13.14
CA ILE A 107 -5.13 4.80 -14.16
C ILE A 107 -6.66 4.74 -14.23
N LYS A 108 -7.24 3.54 -14.34
CA LYS A 108 -8.69 3.35 -14.40
C LYS A 108 -9.41 3.91 -13.17
N GLN A 109 -8.85 3.76 -11.97
CA GLN A 109 -9.47 4.28 -10.75
C GLN A 109 -9.45 5.81 -10.68
N VAL A 110 -8.43 6.47 -11.23
CA VAL A 110 -8.30 7.93 -11.13
C VAL A 110 -8.96 8.68 -12.28
N SER A 111 -9.09 8.08 -13.47
CA SER A 111 -9.66 8.73 -14.66
C SER A 111 -11.00 9.45 -14.48
N PRO A 112 -11.93 9.01 -13.59
CA PRO A 112 -13.16 9.75 -13.36
C PRO A 112 -13.00 11.12 -12.68
N TYR A 113 -11.85 11.38 -12.05
CA TYR A 113 -11.64 12.53 -11.15
C TYR A 113 -10.62 13.55 -11.67
N VAL A 114 -9.69 13.10 -12.53
CA VAL A 114 -8.50 13.86 -12.94
C VAL A 114 -8.17 13.59 -14.41
N THR A 115 -7.34 14.46 -15.00
CA THR A 115 -6.80 14.25 -16.34
C THR A 115 -5.50 13.45 -16.23
N VAL A 116 -5.46 12.24 -16.78
CA VAL A 116 -4.27 11.39 -16.70
C VAL A 116 -3.34 11.66 -17.89
N ASN A 117 -2.08 11.99 -17.60
CA ASN A 117 -0.99 11.98 -18.57
C ASN A 117 -0.14 10.71 -18.36
N VAL A 118 0.01 9.88 -19.40
CA VAL A 118 0.93 8.74 -19.35
C VAL A 118 2.31 9.22 -19.78
N ALA A 119 3.08 9.70 -18.82
CA ALA A 119 4.38 10.33 -19.06
C ALA A 119 5.46 9.36 -19.58
N ALA A 120 5.32 8.07 -19.27
CA ALA A 120 6.15 7.00 -19.82
C ALA A 120 5.41 5.66 -19.73
N SER A 121 5.76 4.72 -20.62
CA SER A 121 5.18 3.36 -20.60
C SER A 121 6.17 2.33 -21.11
N SER A 122 6.23 1.17 -20.47
CA SER A 122 6.91 -0.03 -20.98
C SER A 122 5.94 -1.04 -21.60
N GLU A 123 4.70 -0.65 -21.90
CA GLU A 123 3.72 -1.55 -22.51
C GLU A 123 4.20 -2.15 -23.83
N ALA A 124 4.92 -1.37 -24.64
CA ALA A 124 5.45 -1.81 -25.93
C ALA A 124 6.44 -2.98 -25.82
N ASN A 125 7.10 -3.17 -24.67
CA ASN A 125 8.00 -4.30 -24.43
C ASN A 125 7.39 -5.38 -23.53
N GLY A 126 6.08 -5.34 -23.27
CA GLY A 126 5.43 -6.30 -22.40
C GLY A 126 5.67 -6.08 -20.91
N PHE A 127 6.03 -4.85 -20.50
CA PHE A 127 6.29 -4.47 -19.11
C PHE A 127 7.50 -5.17 -18.48
N HIS A 128 8.58 -5.35 -19.25
CA HIS A 128 9.80 -6.01 -18.77
C HIS A 128 10.78 -5.08 -18.05
N ASP A 129 10.57 -3.77 -18.13
CA ASP A 129 11.40 -2.78 -17.48
C ASP A 129 10.61 -1.54 -17.04
N ILE A 130 11.30 -0.64 -16.34
CA ILE A 130 10.84 0.71 -16.05
C ILE A 130 11.57 1.64 -17.02
N PRO A 131 10.86 2.46 -17.83
CA PRO A 131 11.50 3.42 -18.72
C PRO A 131 12.45 4.35 -17.95
N ALA A 132 13.61 4.65 -18.53
CA ALA A 132 14.60 5.50 -17.88
C ALA A 132 14.00 6.86 -17.51
N ARG A 133 14.28 7.36 -16.30
CA ARG A 133 13.69 8.61 -15.78
C ARG A 133 13.82 9.82 -16.72
N ALA A 134 14.92 9.88 -17.48
CA ALA A 134 15.20 10.94 -18.45
C ALA A 134 14.26 10.94 -19.66
N SER A 135 13.56 9.83 -19.96
CA SER A 135 12.60 9.74 -21.06
C SER A 135 11.16 10.09 -20.67
N TRP A 136 10.92 10.42 -19.40
CA TRP A 136 9.57 10.69 -18.91
C TRP A 136 9.13 12.09 -19.33
N GLN A 137 7.99 12.17 -20.02
CA GLN A 137 7.35 13.41 -20.45
C GLN A 137 6.35 13.86 -19.38
N LEU A 138 6.89 14.35 -18.25
CA LEU A 138 6.09 14.86 -17.14
C LEU A 138 5.42 16.20 -17.50
N SER A 139 4.26 16.45 -16.91
CA SER A 139 3.55 17.73 -17.05
C SER A 139 4.12 18.76 -16.07
N ASP A 140 4.21 20.03 -16.50
CA ASP A 140 4.73 21.11 -15.66
C ASP A 140 3.85 21.40 -14.43
N ASP A 141 2.55 21.11 -14.51
CA ASP A 141 1.52 21.41 -13.50
C ASP A 141 0.84 20.16 -12.91
N ALA A 142 1.46 18.98 -13.06
CA ALA A 142 0.93 17.75 -12.49
C ALA A 142 0.82 17.84 -10.96
N ALA A 143 -0.32 17.37 -10.43
CA ALA A 143 -0.52 17.31 -8.99
C ALA A 143 0.43 16.32 -8.30
N TYR A 144 0.69 15.19 -8.97
CA TYR A 144 1.66 14.18 -8.55
C TYR A 144 2.10 13.30 -9.73
N VAL A 145 3.18 12.55 -9.52
CA VAL A 145 3.64 11.47 -10.40
C VAL A 145 3.43 10.13 -9.69
N HIS A 146 2.75 9.19 -10.33
CA HIS A 146 2.53 7.84 -9.83
C HIS A 146 3.30 6.80 -10.65
N ILE A 147 3.97 5.88 -9.95
CA ILE A 147 4.61 4.71 -10.54
C ILE A 147 4.27 3.46 -9.72
N THR A 148 3.96 2.37 -10.41
CA THR A 148 3.85 1.04 -9.79
C THR A 148 4.98 0.15 -10.31
N ALA A 149 6.06 0.02 -9.55
CA ALA A 149 7.13 -0.92 -9.86
C ALA A 149 6.59 -2.36 -9.68
N ASN A 150 6.43 -3.09 -10.79
CA ASN A 150 5.99 -4.48 -10.79
C ASN A 150 7.19 -5.43 -10.82
#